data_AF-A0A4R3SWE1-F1
#
_entry.id   AF-A0A4R3SWE1-F1
#
_cell.length_a   1.000
_cell.length_b   1.000
_cell.length_c   1.000
_cell.angle_alpha   90.00
_cell.angle_beta   90.00
_cell.angle_gamma   90.00
#
_symmetry.space_group_name_H-M   'P 1'
#
loop_
_entity.id
_entity.type
_entity.pdbx_description
1 polymer ?
#
loop_
_entity_poly.entity_id
_entity_poly.type
_entity_poly.pdbx_seq_one_letter_code
_entity_poly.pdbx_strand_id
1 'polypeptide(L)'
;MTRKARIAAAVMAALLAQVAGTDAATAQVKTLGMPTGAPASREGDTSRGRTVRTDAKPLSPYKIILVGDSTMAPTSGWASIFCAHHVKSSVACLNLGRGGRSTRSYRQEGSWDGALAEAKVPGYHATYVLIQFGHNDQSSASERWTEMDKEFPGNLRRMVEEVRAVKAVPVLVTPLTRREFVGGKLNNTLEPWAEKVRGVARTLKVPLVDLNASSASAVQQMGAEPAMALAQTAPNEAERAAARSGTTLKPRTAEEARLPPVPTMPDGPHGQFTRKFDYTHIGDAGAEVFAALVARDLARAVPDLRSQIAP
;
A
#
# COMPACT_ATOMS: atom_id res chain seq x y z
N MET A 1 -44.69 -11.03 -11.11
CA MET A 1 -43.28 -10.65 -11.37
C MET A 1 -43.25 -9.36 -12.17
N THR A 2 -42.55 -8.33 -11.68
CA THR A 2 -42.53 -7.00 -12.28
C THR A 2 -41.72 -6.98 -13.58
N ARG A 3 -42.00 -6.01 -14.48
CA ARG A 3 -41.34 -5.84 -15.79
C ARG A 3 -39.79 -5.79 -15.71
N LYS A 4 -39.23 -5.38 -14.55
CA LYS A 4 -37.79 -5.41 -14.25
C LYS A 4 -37.22 -6.83 -14.10
N ALA A 5 -38.01 -7.80 -13.62
CA ALA A 5 -37.58 -9.19 -13.47
C ALA A 5 -37.48 -9.94 -14.81
N ARG A 6 -38.24 -9.52 -15.84
CA ARG A 6 -38.18 -10.12 -17.19
C ARG A 6 -36.96 -9.65 -18.01
N ILE A 7 -36.43 -8.47 -17.73
CA ILE A 7 -35.24 -7.93 -18.42
C ILE A 7 -33.95 -8.58 -17.87
N ALA A 8 -33.88 -8.82 -16.56
CA ALA A 8 -32.74 -9.49 -15.93
C ALA A 8 -32.58 -10.96 -16.41
N ALA A 9 -33.68 -11.67 -16.62
CA ALA A 9 -33.66 -13.04 -17.13
C ALA A 9 -33.20 -13.13 -18.61
N ALA A 10 -33.49 -12.13 -19.44
CA ALA A 10 -33.09 -12.11 -20.84
C ALA A 10 -31.59 -11.79 -21.04
N VAL A 11 -30.99 -10.97 -20.17
CA VAL A 11 -29.56 -10.65 -20.21
C VAL A 11 -28.70 -11.84 -19.73
N MET A 12 -29.19 -12.63 -18.77
CA MET A 12 -28.49 -13.81 -18.27
C MET A 12 -28.48 -14.98 -19.27
N ALA A 13 -29.55 -15.14 -20.07
CA ALA A 13 -29.62 -16.18 -21.09
C ALA A 13 -28.71 -15.90 -22.31
N ALA A 14 -28.43 -14.63 -22.62
CA ALA A 14 -27.53 -14.25 -23.72
C ALA A 14 -26.04 -14.46 -23.38
N LEU A 15 -25.65 -14.36 -22.10
CA LEU A 15 -24.26 -14.60 -21.67
C LEU A 15 -23.89 -16.09 -21.61
N LEU A 16 -24.87 -16.99 -21.51
CA LEU A 16 -24.64 -18.44 -21.38
C LEU A 16 -24.54 -19.18 -22.74
N ALA A 17 -24.84 -18.52 -23.86
CA ALA A 17 -24.79 -19.13 -25.20
C ALA A 17 -23.43 -18.94 -25.92
N GLN A 18 -22.47 -18.22 -25.34
CA GLN A 18 -21.18 -17.91 -25.97
C GLN A 18 -19.98 -18.75 -25.50
N VAL A 19 -20.21 -19.79 -24.67
CA VAL A 19 -19.11 -20.62 -24.10
C VAL A 19 -19.18 -22.09 -24.53
N ALA A 20 -19.98 -22.45 -25.54
CA ALA A 20 -20.02 -23.80 -26.09
C ALA A 20 -19.65 -23.77 -27.59
N GLY A 21 -18.37 -23.99 -27.89
CA GLY A 21 -17.87 -24.05 -29.25
C GLY A 21 -16.36 -24.18 -29.31
N THR A 22 -15.81 -25.26 -28.77
CA THR A 22 -14.41 -25.65 -29.02
C THR A 22 -14.36 -26.54 -30.26
N ASP A 23 -13.84 -25.99 -31.36
CA ASP A 23 -13.27 -26.81 -32.44
C ASP A 23 -11.81 -26.42 -32.63
N ALA A 24 -10.95 -27.44 -32.60
CA ALA A 24 -9.52 -27.33 -32.78
C ALA A 24 -9.20 -27.01 -34.25
N ALA A 25 -8.64 -25.83 -34.49
CA ALA A 25 -8.01 -25.50 -35.76
C ALA A 25 -6.55 -25.09 -35.52
N THR A 26 -5.64 -25.96 -35.93
CA THR A 26 -4.21 -25.70 -36.12
C THR A 26 -4.00 -24.45 -36.98
N ALA A 27 -3.62 -23.33 -36.37
CA ALA A 27 -3.20 -22.14 -37.10
C ALA A 27 -1.71 -22.25 -37.46
N GLN A 28 -1.43 -22.54 -38.72
CA GLN A 28 -0.10 -22.35 -39.30
C GLN A 28 0.23 -20.84 -39.27
N VAL A 29 1.35 -20.49 -38.61
CA VAL A 29 1.89 -19.13 -38.65
C VAL A 29 2.48 -18.90 -40.04
N LYS A 30 1.68 -18.28 -40.91
CA LYS A 30 2.14 -17.77 -42.20
C LYS A 30 2.89 -16.46 -41.93
N THR A 31 4.21 -16.48 -42.03
CA THR A 31 5.06 -15.28 -42.02
C THR A 31 4.62 -14.34 -43.14
N LEU A 32 3.87 -13.29 -42.79
CA LEU A 32 3.59 -12.16 -43.67
C LEU A 32 4.84 -11.30 -43.73
N GLY A 33 5.56 -11.37 -44.86
CA GLY A 33 6.62 -10.44 -45.19
C GLY A 33 6.06 -9.01 -45.21
N MET A 34 6.69 -8.10 -44.48
CA MET A 34 6.31 -6.69 -44.50
C MET A 34 6.67 -6.07 -45.86
N PRO A 35 5.72 -5.43 -46.57
CA PRO A 35 6.06 -4.69 -47.77
C PRO A 35 6.75 -3.38 -47.36
N THR A 36 8.00 -3.21 -47.82
CA THR A 36 8.69 -1.92 -47.80
C THR A 36 8.07 -1.02 -48.87
N GLY A 37 6.99 -0.32 -48.53
CA GLY A 37 6.35 0.66 -49.40
C GLY A 37 5.90 1.85 -48.58
N ALA A 38 6.51 3.02 -48.81
CA ALA A 38 6.02 4.28 -48.27
C ALA A 38 4.62 4.58 -48.83
N PRO A 39 3.63 5.01 -48.02
CA PRO A 39 2.32 5.32 -48.57
C PRO A 39 2.33 6.67 -49.27
N ALA A 40 1.94 6.65 -50.54
CA ALA A 40 1.61 7.83 -51.33
C ALA A 40 0.32 8.49 -50.80
N SER A 41 0.22 9.79 -51.04
CA SER A 41 -0.74 10.72 -50.43
C SER A 41 -2.18 10.65 -50.96
N ARG A 42 -3.12 10.79 -50.01
CA ARG A 42 -4.37 11.59 -49.99
C ARG A 42 -5.59 11.19 -50.85
N GLU A 43 -6.71 10.92 -50.17
CA GLU A 43 -7.99 11.61 -50.37
C GLU A 43 -8.89 11.46 -49.11
N GLY A 44 -9.49 12.57 -48.65
CA GLY A 44 -10.38 12.61 -47.47
C GLY A 44 -9.75 13.10 -46.17
N ASP A 45 -8.91 14.13 -46.20
CA ASP A 45 -8.41 14.77 -44.97
C ASP A 45 -9.54 15.55 -44.26
N THR A 46 -10.19 14.89 -43.31
CA THR A 46 -11.19 15.49 -42.41
C THR A 46 -10.56 16.45 -41.38
N SER A 47 -9.26 16.78 -41.48
CA SER A 47 -8.53 17.58 -40.49
C SER A 47 -8.66 19.09 -40.61
N ARG A 48 -9.56 19.62 -41.44
CA ARG A 48 -9.81 21.08 -41.49
C ARG A 48 -10.10 21.61 -40.08
N GLY A 49 -9.19 22.46 -39.58
CA GLY A 49 -9.26 23.06 -38.24
C GLY A 49 -8.50 22.32 -37.12
N ARG A 50 -7.84 21.19 -37.38
CA ARG A 50 -7.01 20.48 -36.40
C ARG A 50 -5.56 20.97 -36.45
N THR A 51 -4.92 21.03 -35.30
CA THR A 51 -3.49 21.34 -35.17
C THR A 51 -2.64 20.26 -35.85
N VAL A 52 -1.41 20.63 -36.22
CA VAL A 52 -0.44 19.71 -36.83
C VAL A 52 -0.25 18.49 -35.93
N ARG A 53 -0.40 17.29 -36.50
CA ARG A 53 -0.19 16.03 -35.80
C ARG A 53 1.25 15.95 -35.30
N THR A 54 1.42 15.76 -34.00
CA THR A 54 2.69 15.46 -33.34
C THR A 54 2.61 14.11 -32.62
N ASP A 55 3.75 13.44 -32.47
CA ASP A 55 3.81 12.19 -31.71
C ASP A 55 3.76 12.45 -30.20
N ALA A 56 3.16 11.51 -29.46
CA ALA A 56 3.16 11.56 -28.01
C ALA A 56 4.58 11.33 -27.46
N LYS A 57 4.95 12.05 -26.40
CA LYS A 57 6.24 11.85 -25.72
C LYS A 57 6.33 10.42 -25.16
N PRO A 58 7.45 9.70 -25.36
CA PRO A 58 7.66 8.40 -24.73
C PRO A 58 7.51 8.44 -23.21
N LEU A 59 6.91 7.39 -22.64
CA LEU A 59 6.73 7.24 -21.20
C LEU A 59 8.08 6.98 -20.52
N SER A 60 8.31 7.63 -19.38
CA SER A 60 9.44 7.37 -18.49
C SER A 60 8.89 6.84 -17.16
N PRO A 61 8.69 5.52 -17.02
CA PRO A 61 7.95 4.96 -15.88
C PRO A 61 8.81 4.89 -14.62
N TYR A 62 8.18 5.00 -13.47
CA TYR A 62 8.80 4.87 -12.14
C TYR A 62 8.31 3.59 -11.47
N LYS A 63 9.08 3.04 -10.52
CA LYS A 63 8.61 1.98 -9.62
C LYS A 63 8.73 2.41 -8.18
N ILE A 64 7.68 2.16 -7.38
CA ILE A 64 7.67 2.36 -5.93
C ILE A 64 7.32 1.02 -5.29
N ILE A 65 8.21 0.51 -4.44
CA ILE A 65 8.02 -0.72 -3.67
C ILE A 65 7.83 -0.33 -2.21
N LEU A 66 6.76 -0.81 -1.58
CA LEU A 66 6.39 -0.47 -0.22
C LEU A 66 6.60 -1.72 0.65
N VAL A 67 7.57 -1.66 1.57
CA VAL A 67 7.98 -2.77 2.44
C VAL A 67 7.70 -2.41 3.88
N GLY A 68 6.95 -3.26 4.58
CA GLY A 68 6.63 -3.01 5.97
C GLY A 68 5.73 -4.04 6.64
N ASP A 69 5.11 -3.65 7.74
CA ASP A 69 4.29 -4.49 8.59
C ASP A 69 2.77 -4.43 8.27
N SER A 70 1.92 -4.81 9.21
CA SER A 70 0.45 -4.80 9.03
C SER A 70 -0.13 -3.42 8.78
N THR A 71 0.53 -2.35 9.23
CA THR A 71 0.08 -0.97 9.02
C THR A 71 0.39 -0.45 7.61
N MET A 72 1.15 -1.23 6.84
CA MET A 72 1.37 -1.03 5.41
C MET A 72 0.65 -2.10 4.57
N ALA A 73 0.51 -3.32 5.08
CA ALA A 73 -0.03 -4.47 4.37
C ALA A 73 -1.41 -4.23 3.73
N PRO A 74 -1.74 -4.94 2.63
CA PRO A 74 -3.08 -4.89 2.04
C PRO A 74 -4.18 -5.13 3.08
N THR A 75 -5.25 -4.36 3.00
CA THR A 75 -6.48 -4.44 3.83
C THR A 75 -6.37 -4.04 5.31
N SER A 76 -5.17 -3.79 5.82
CA SER A 76 -4.95 -3.35 7.22
C SER A 76 -4.06 -2.12 7.36
N GLY A 77 -3.55 -1.62 6.24
CA GLY A 77 -2.57 -0.55 6.16
C GLY A 77 -2.83 0.44 5.03
N TRP A 78 -2.01 1.49 4.98
CA TRP A 78 -2.22 2.64 4.09
C TRP A 78 -1.74 2.42 2.65
N ALA A 79 -0.78 1.51 2.42
CA ALA A 79 -0.03 1.48 1.16
C ALA A 79 -0.86 1.09 -0.07
N SER A 80 -1.89 0.26 0.09
CA SER A 80 -2.78 -0.06 -1.03
C SER A 80 -3.56 1.15 -1.52
N ILE A 81 -4.03 2.00 -0.60
CA ILE A 81 -4.70 3.27 -0.93
C ILE A 81 -3.71 4.27 -1.53
N PHE A 82 -2.49 4.36 -1.00
CA PHE A 82 -1.43 5.16 -1.61
C PHE A 82 -1.17 4.77 -3.07
N CYS A 83 -1.03 3.48 -3.37
CA CYS A 83 -0.84 3.00 -4.73
C CYS A 83 -2.07 3.26 -5.63
N ALA A 84 -3.27 3.24 -5.08
CA ALA A 84 -4.50 3.41 -5.85
C ALA A 84 -4.83 4.88 -6.14
N HIS A 85 -4.50 5.79 -5.23
CA HIS A 85 -5.03 7.16 -5.25
C HIS A 85 -3.97 8.26 -5.29
N HIS A 86 -2.72 7.95 -4.90
CA HIS A 86 -1.68 8.96 -4.75
C HIS A 86 -0.50 8.81 -5.73
N VAL A 87 -0.58 7.93 -6.72
CA VAL A 87 0.44 7.81 -7.78
C VAL A 87 -0.19 7.86 -9.17
N LYS A 88 0.54 8.41 -10.13
CA LYS A 88 0.12 8.42 -11.54
C LYS A 88 0.23 7.02 -12.16
N SER A 89 -0.48 6.81 -13.26
CA SER A 89 -0.42 5.57 -14.06
C SER A 89 0.98 5.29 -14.65
N SER A 90 1.87 6.28 -14.67
CA SER A 90 3.29 6.15 -15.00
C SER A 90 4.12 5.47 -13.90
N VAL A 91 3.53 5.17 -12.74
CA VAL A 91 4.22 4.57 -11.59
C VAL A 91 3.70 3.16 -11.36
N ALA A 92 4.58 2.16 -11.45
CA ALA A 92 4.31 0.84 -10.92
C ALA A 92 4.45 0.88 -9.40
N CYS A 93 3.33 0.78 -8.68
CA CYS A 93 3.32 0.81 -7.21
C CYS A 93 2.99 -0.58 -6.65
N LEU A 94 3.89 -1.12 -5.85
CA LEU A 94 3.82 -2.47 -5.33
C LEU A 94 3.77 -2.46 -3.80
N ASN A 95 2.66 -2.91 -3.22
CA ASN A 95 2.52 -3.09 -1.79
C ASN A 95 3.00 -4.48 -1.37
N LEU A 96 4.17 -4.55 -0.74
CA LEU A 96 4.76 -5.76 -0.14
C LEU A 96 4.71 -5.72 1.39
N GLY A 97 3.81 -4.93 1.99
CA GLY A 97 3.58 -4.94 3.42
C GLY A 97 3.05 -6.31 3.89
N ARG A 98 3.55 -6.82 5.02
CA ARG A 98 3.22 -8.15 5.55
C ARG A 98 2.80 -8.06 7.01
N GLY A 99 1.57 -8.50 7.29
CA GLY A 99 1.01 -8.43 8.63
C GLY A 99 1.83 -9.22 9.67
N GLY A 100 2.08 -8.62 10.83
CA GLY A 100 2.83 -9.25 11.92
C GLY A 100 4.35 -9.36 11.71
N ARG A 101 4.90 -8.75 10.66
CA ARG A 101 6.35 -8.81 10.39
C ARG A 101 7.09 -7.66 11.04
N SER A 102 8.29 -7.95 11.52
CA SER A 102 9.29 -6.99 12.02
C SER A 102 10.45 -6.89 11.03
N THR A 103 11.43 -6.01 11.29
CA THR A 103 12.66 -5.96 10.49
C THR A 103 13.39 -7.31 10.45
N ARG A 104 13.29 -8.10 11.53
CA ARG A 104 13.86 -9.45 11.66
C ARG A 104 13.02 -10.49 10.92
N SER A 105 11.74 -10.61 11.25
CA SER A 105 10.92 -11.71 10.73
C SER A 105 10.59 -11.58 9.24
N TYR A 106 10.48 -10.35 8.72
CA TYR A 106 10.29 -10.09 7.29
C TYR A 106 11.45 -10.66 6.44
N ARG A 107 12.67 -10.63 6.98
CA ARG A 107 13.84 -11.22 6.33
C ARG A 107 13.88 -12.73 6.46
N GLN A 108 13.62 -13.23 7.67
CA GLN A 108 13.68 -14.67 7.97
C GLN A 108 12.73 -15.49 7.08
N GLU A 109 11.59 -14.91 6.72
CA GLU A 109 10.62 -15.60 5.86
C GLU A 109 10.86 -15.41 4.34
N GLY A 110 11.92 -14.71 3.94
CA GLY A 110 12.26 -14.46 2.54
C GLY A 110 11.50 -13.31 1.85
N SER A 111 10.60 -12.60 2.56
CA SER A 111 9.87 -11.47 1.97
C SER A 111 10.81 -10.34 1.53
N TRP A 112 11.92 -10.13 2.23
CA TRP A 112 12.93 -9.14 1.84
C TRP A 112 13.62 -9.49 0.52
N ASP A 113 13.93 -10.76 0.30
CA ASP A 113 14.57 -11.20 -0.94
C ASP A 113 13.65 -10.99 -2.15
N GLY A 114 12.34 -11.21 -1.96
CA GLY A 114 11.31 -10.88 -2.95
C GLY A 114 11.27 -9.38 -3.27
N ALA A 115 11.33 -8.51 -2.26
CA ALA A 115 11.37 -7.06 -2.47
C ALA A 115 12.63 -6.62 -3.24
N LEU A 116 13.80 -7.20 -2.93
CA LEU A 116 15.03 -6.93 -3.67
C LEU A 116 14.99 -7.46 -5.11
N ALA A 117 14.35 -8.60 -5.35
CA ALA A 117 14.14 -9.12 -6.70
C ALA A 117 13.28 -8.16 -7.53
N GLU A 118 12.19 -7.66 -6.95
CA GLU A 118 11.32 -6.65 -7.58
C GLU A 118 12.04 -5.34 -7.88
N ALA A 119 12.95 -4.94 -7.00
CA ALA A 119 13.76 -3.74 -7.17
C ALA A 119 14.75 -3.84 -8.35
N LYS A 120 15.17 -5.05 -8.72
CA LYS A 120 16.08 -5.33 -9.84
C LYS A 120 15.39 -5.40 -11.20
N VAL A 121 14.06 -5.44 -11.25
CA VAL A 121 13.32 -5.53 -12.52
C VAL A 121 13.65 -4.30 -13.39
N PRO A 122 14.16 -4.49 -14.62
CA PRO A 122 14.56 -3.40 -15.50
C PRO A 122 13.34 -2.71 -16.14
N GLY A 123 13.59 -1.60 -16.84
CA GLY A 123 12.56 -0.89 -17.61
C GLY A 123 11.95 0.33 -16.92
N TYR A 124 12.42 0.67 -15.72
CA TYR A 124 12.02 1.87 -14.98
C TYR A 124 13.12 2.93 -15.02
N HIS A 125 12.72 4.18 -15.11
CA HIS A 125 13.60 5.34 -14.98
C HIS A 125 14.26 5.38 -13.59
N ALA A 126 13.48 5.11 -12.54
CA ALA A 126 13.96 4.99 -11.18
C ALA A 126 13.05 4.06 -10.36
N THR A 127 13.66 3.32 -9.44
CA THR A 127 12.98 2.44 -8.49
C THR A 127 13.23 2.93 -7.07
N TYR A 128 12.17 3.13 -6.29
CA TYR A 128 12.21 3.54 -4.90
C TYR A 128 11.71 2.41 -4.00
N VAL A 129 12.35 2.20 -2.86
CA VAL A 129 11.92 1.22 -1.84
C VAL A 129 11.65 1.97 -0.54
N LEU A 130 10.37 2.10 -0.17
CA LEU A 130 9.95 2.68 1.09
C LEU A 130 9.92 1.59 2.15
N ILE A 131 10.62 1.80 3.26
CA ILE A 131 10.81 0.80 4.33
C ILE A 131 10.19 1.34 5.62
N GLN A 132 9.16 0.66 6.14
CA GLN A 132 8.43 1.03 7.36
C GLN A 132 8.28 -0.15 8.32
N PHE A 133 8.94 -0.09 9.48
CA PHE A 133 8.83 -1.09 10.55
C PHE A 133 8.85 -0.44 11.93
N GLY A 134 8.56 -1.23 12.97
CA GLY A 134 8.56 -0.81 14.37
C GLY A 134 7.46 -1.45 15.21
N HIS A 135 6.25 -1.65 14.67
CA HIS A 135 5.12 -2.16 15.47
C HIS A 135 5.31 -3.58 15.98
N ASN A 136 5.98 -4.43 15.21
CA ASN A 136 6.25 -5.83 15.59
C ASN A 136 7.65 -6.02 16.17
N ASP A 137 8.58 -5.12 15.87
CA ASP A 137 9.90 -5.06 16.49
C ASP A 137 9.79 -4.82 18.02
N GLN A 138 8.76 -4.07 18.44
CA GLN A 138 8.40 -3.87 19.86
C GLN A 138 7.58 -4.99 20.50
N SER A 139 7.24 -6.05 19.77
CA SER A 139 6.41 -7.14 20.28
C SER A 139 7.13 -7.91 21.39
N SER A 140 6.41 -8.72 22.16
CA SER A 140 6.99 -9.78 23.01
C SER A 140 7.00 -11.14 22.33
N ALA A 141 6.40 -11.28 21.13
CA ALA A 141 6.36 -12.53 20.40
C ALA A 141 7.74 -12.91 19.87
N SER A 142 8.22 -14.11 20.24
CA SER A 142 9.61 -14.57 20.04
C SER A 142 10.10 -14.50 18.59
N GLU A 143 9.20 -14.65 17.62
CA GLU A 143 9.52 -14.62 16.21
C GLU A 143 9.68 -13.20 15.66
N ARG A 144 9.20 -12.17 16.37
CA ARG A 144 9.08 -10.79 15.87
C ARG A 144 10.03 -9.81 16.54
N TRP A 145 10.18 -9.88 17.85
CA TRP A 145 10.83 -8.81 18.60
C TRP A 145 12.29 -8.60 18.20
N THR A 146 12.79 -7.38 18.41
CA THR A 146 14.20 -7.03 18.19
C THR A 146 14.72 -6.13 19.30
N GLU A 147 16.01 -6.17 19.60
CA GLU A 147 16.64 -5.18 20.48
C GLU A 147 16.56 -3.77 19.85
N MET A 148 15.89 -2.83 20.53
CA MET A 148 15.64 -1.47 20.03
C MET A 148 16.92 -0.70 19.67
N ASP A 149 17.98 -0.84 20.47
CA ASP A 149 19.21 -0.04 20.31
C ASP A 149 20.23 -0.68 19.37
N LYS A 150 20.16 -1.99 19.16
CA LYS A 150 21.16 -2.75 18.41
C LYS A 150 20.59 -3.36 17.14
N GLU A 151 19.68 -4.32 17.29
CA GLU A 151 19.16 -5.11 16.18
C GLU A 151 18.28 -4.27 15.25
N PHE A 152 17.33 -3.51 15.79
CA PHE A 152 16.40 -2.72 14.96
C PHE A 152 17.12 -1.73 14.03
N PRO A 153 17.93 -0.78 14.53
CA PRO A 153 18.68 0.13 13.65
C PRO A 153 19.73 -0.60 12.81
N GLY A 154 20.30 -1.71 13.29
CA GLY A 154 21.21 -2.57 12.51
C GLY A 154 20.53 -3.17 11.28
N ASN A 155 19.32 -3.70 11.43
CA ASN A 155 18.53 -4.28 10.35
C ASN A 155 18.13 -3.21 9.33
N LEU A 156 17.68 -2.03 9.79
CA LEU A 156 17.34 -0.91 8.91
C LEU A 156 18.54 -0.44 8.09
N ARG A 157 19.73 -0.32 8.71
CA ARG A 157 20.97 0.02 7.98
C ARG A 157 21.27 -0.98 6.87
N ARG A 158 21.19 -2.28 7.19
CA ARG A 158 21.40 -3.35 6.21
C ARG A 158 20.41 -3.28 5.05
N MET A 159 19.12 -3.09 5.33
CA MET A 159 18.09 -2.95 4.30
C MET A 159 18.37 -1.76 3.37
N VAL A 160 18.78 -0.61 3.91
CA VAL A 160 19.17 0.57 3.13
C VAL A 160 20.36 0.28 2.21
N GLU A 161 21.40 -0.36 2.74
CA GLU A 161 22.61 -0.73 2.00
C GLU A 161 22.31 -1.69 0.85
N GLU A 162 21.45 -2.69 1.09
CA GLU A 162 21.05 -3.66 0.08
C GLU A 162 20.19 -3.04 -1.03
N VAL A 163 19.29 -2.11 -0.69
CA VAL A 163 18.53 -1.36 -1.72
C VAL A 163 19.47 -0.54 -2.60
N ARG A 164 20.46 0.12 -2.02
CA ARG A 164 21.49 0.85 -2.78
C ARG A 164 22.33 -0.09 -3.65
N ALA A 165 22.68 -1.27 -3.15
CA ALA A 165 23.46 -2.26 -3.88
C ALA A 165 22.76 -2.73 -5.17
N VAL A 166 21.42 -2.73 -5.20
CA VAL A 166 20.62 -3.04 -6.38
C VAL A 166 20.27 -1.81 -7.22
N LYS A 167 20.92 -0.67 -6.97
CA LYS A 167 20.75 0.63 -7.65
C LYS A 167 19.34 1.24 -7.53
N ALA A 168 18.57 0.80 -6.54
CA ALA A 168 17.32 1.44 -6.16
C ALA A 168 17.55 2.51 -5.08
N VAL A 169 16.59 3.40 -4.89
CA VAL A 169 16.65 4.50 -3.91
C VAL A 169 15.89 4.10 -2.65
N PRO A 170 16.56 3.89 -1.50
CA PRO A 170 15.87 3.64 -0.25
C PRO A 170 15.22 4.92 0.26
N VAL A 171 14.05 4.78 0.87
CA VAL A 171 13.34 5.82 1.61
C VAL A 171 12.91 5.21 2.93
N LEU A 172 13.31 5.80 4.05
CA LEU A 172 12.86 5.34 5.36
C LEU A 172 11.53 6.01 5.73
N VAL A 173 10.64 5.24 6.33
CA VAL A 173 9.35 5.72 6.83
C VAL A 173 9.25 5.36 8.32
N THR A 174 8.99 6.35 9.18
CA THR A 174 8.79 6.07 10.62
C THR A 174 7.47 5.30 10.83
N PRO A 175 7.36 4.39 11.82
CA PRO A 175 6.13 3.64 12.06
C PRO A 175 5.00 4.59 12.44
N LEU A 176 3.80 4.38 11.88
CA LEU A 176 2.67 5.25 12.18
C LEU A 176 2.26 5.20 13.65
N THR A 177 1.58 6.23 14.13
CA THR A 177 1.13 6.28 15.53
C THR A 177 0.00 5.28 15.80
N ARG A 178 -0.05 4.74 17.02
CA ARG A 178 -1.26 4.09 17.52
C ARG A 178 -2.26 5.15 17.95
N ARG A 179 -3.54 4.81 17.92
CA ARG A 179 -4.64 5.70 18.34
C ARG A 179 -5.02 5.47 19.81
N GLU A 180 -4.02 5.35 20.66
CA GLU A 180 -4.17 5.11 22.10
C GLU A 180 -4.11 6.45 22.85
N PHE A 181 -5.04 6.71 23.77
CA PHE A 181 -5.16 7.98 24.50
C PHE A 181 -5.25 7.78 26.00
N VAL A 182 -4.71 8.75 26.76
CA VAL A 182 -4.84 8.87 28.21
C VAL A 182 -5.14 10.32 28.55
N GLY A 183 -6.31 10.60 29.14
CA GLY A 183 -6.67 11.95 29.59
C GLY A 183 -6.68 12.99 28.47
N GLY A 184 -7.12 12.62 27.26
CA GLY A 184 -7.19 13.49 26.08
C GLY A 184 -5.87 13.63 25.32
N LYS A 185 -4.77 13.05 25.82
CA LYS A 185 -3.47 13.07 25.16
C LYS A 185 -3.16 11.75 24.48
N LEU A 186 -2.62 11.82 23.28
CA LEU A 186 -2.12 10.67 22.54
C LEU A 186 -0.94 10.04 23.28
N ASN A 187 -1.02 8.74 23.55
CA ASN A 187 0.06 7.95 24.11
C ASN A 187 0.89 7.34 22.97
N ASN A 188 1.84 8.11 22.43
CA ASN A 188 2.64 7.69 21.27
C ASN A 188 3.76 6.70 21.66
N THR A 189 3.41 5.44 21.84
CA THR A 189 4.35 4.37 22.22
C THR A 189 5.40 4.04 21.15
N LEU A 190 5.20 4.48 19.90
CA LEU A 190 6.10 4.24 18.78
C LEU A 190 7.17 5.33 18.61
N GLU A 191 7.09 6.44 19.37
CA GLU A 191 8.05 7.54 19.29
C GLU A 191 9.52 7.09 19.48
N PRO A 192 9.86 6.23 20.46
CA PRO A 192 11.25 5.76 20.62
C PRO A 192 11.76 4.96 19.42
N TRP A 193 10.89 4.20 18.76
CA TRP A 193 11.23 3.44 17.54
C TRP A 193 11.38 4.36 16.34
N ALA A 194 10.50 5.36 16.21
CA ALA A 194 10.60 6.41 15.20
C ALA A 194 11.92 7.17 15.32
N GLU A 195 12.38 7.47 16.54
CA GLU A 195 13.70 8.09 16.76
C GLU A 195 14.86 7.24 16.25
N LYS A 196 14.80 5.91 16.35
CA LYS A 196 15.83 5.03 15.76
C LYS A 196 15.81 5.12 14.23
N VAL A 197 14.63 5.14 13.61
CA VAL A 197 14.50 5.31 12.16
C VAL A 197 15.06 6.67 11.72
N ARG A 198 14.71 7.76 12.43
CA ARG A 198 15.25 9.11 12.17
C ARG A 198 16.77 9.13 12.31
N GLY A 199 17.31 8.46 13.33
CA GLY A 199 18.75 8.30 13.52
C GLY A 199 19.43 7.62 12.33
N VAL A 200 18.91 6.47 11.87
CA VAL A 200 19.44 5.77 10.70
C VAL A 200 19.36 6.64 9.44
N ALA A 201 18.22 7.31 9.21
CA ALA A 201 18.04 8.21 8.06
C ALA A 201 19.06 9.34 8.04
N ARG A 202 19.30 10.01 9.19
CA ARG A 202 20.33 11.05 9.33
C ARG A 202 21.73 10.50 9.07
N THR A 203 22.10 9.39 9.70
CA THR A 203 23.45 8.79 9.58
C THR A 203 23.73 8.35 8.15
N LEU A 204 22.80 7.66 7.50
CA LEU A 204 22.99 7.14 6.15
C LEU A 204 22.61 8.14 5.05
N LYS A 205 22.13 9.34 5.41
CA LYS A 205 21.66 10.38 4.49
C LYS A 205 20.62 9.83 3.51
N VAL A 206 19.59 9.19 4.06
CA VAL A 206 18.47 8.61 3.31
C VAL A 206 17.25 9.52 3.45
N PRO A 207 16.46 9.74 2.39
CA PRO A 207 15.19 10.45 2.51
C PRO A 207 14.30 9.82 3.59
N LEU A 208 13.62 10.67 4.35
CA LEU A 208 12.76 10.28 5.46
C LEU A 208 11.33 10.79 5.25
N VAL A 209 10.36 9.89 5.31
CA VAL A 209 8.96 10.20 5.53
C VAL A 209 8.67 10.02 7.02
N ASP A 210 8.53 11.12 7.75
CA ASP A 210 8.28 11.07 9.20
C ASP A 210 6.78 10.89 9.52
N LEU A 211 6.24 9.74 9.11
CA LEU A 211 4.84 9.39 9.27
C LEU A 211 4.41 9.32 10.75
N ASN A 212 5.29 8.91 11.65
CA ASN A 212 4.99 8.91 13.09
C ASN A 212 4.64 10.32 13.58
N ALA A 213 5.48 11.32 13.30
CA ALA A 213 5.23 12.69 13.72
C ALA A 213 3.96 13.26 13.07
N SER A 214 3.80 13.07 11.75
CA SER A 214 2.65 13.63 11.04
C SER A 214 1.34 12.95 11.41
N SER A 215 1.33 11.63 11.61
CA SER A 215 0.15 10.90 12.08
C SER A 215 -0.16 11.15 13.56
N ALA A 216 0.83 11.24 14.44
CA ALA A 216 0.64 11.61 15.84
C ALA A 216 -0.03 12.97 15.98
N SER A 217 0.44 13.96 15.22
CA SER A 217 -0.19 15.28 15.17
C SER A 217 -1.63 15.22 14.68
N ALA A 218 -1.89 14.50 13.58
CA ALA A 218 -3.24 14.38 13.01
C ALA A 218 -4.22 13.70 13.98
N VAL A 219 -3.82 12.56 14.56
CA VAL A 219 -4.64 11.79 15.50
C VAL A 219 -4.88 12.59 16.79
N GLN A 220 -3.87 13.28 17.33
CA GLN A 220 -4.05 14.15 18.50
C GLN A 220 -5.07 15.28 18.23
N GLN A 221 -5.07 15.86 17.02
CA GLN A 221 -6.03 16.90 16.64
C GLN A 221 -7.45 16.35 16.48
N MET A 222 -7.61 15.10 16.01
CA MET A 222 -8.91 14.44 15.95
C MET A 222 -9.49 14.14 17.33
N GLY A 223 -8.63 13.78 18.28
CA GLY A 223 -9.03 13.32 19.61
C GLY A 223 -9.47 11.85 19.63
N ALA A 224 -9.68 11.33 20.84
CA ALA A 224 -9.84 9.89 21.08
C ALA A 224 -11.07 9.29 20.40
N GLU A 225 -12.25 9.90 20.51
CA GLU A 225 -13.49 9.33 19.93
C GLU A 225 -13.50 9.38 18.38
N PRO A 226 -13.24 10.51 17.70
CA PRO A 226 -13.24 10.54 16.23
C PRO A 226 -12.18 9.63 15.61
N ALA A 227 -11.00 9.49 16.24
CA ALA A 227 -9.93 8.62 15.75
C ALA A 227 -10.32 7.13 15.69
N MET A 228 -11.38 6.71 16.40
CA MET A 228 -11.89 5.33 16.37
C MET A 228 -12.42 4.94 14.98
N ALA A 229 -12.92 5.91 14.21
CA ALA A 229 -13.44 5.69 12.86
C ALA A 229 -12.35 5.26 11.86
N LEU A 230 -11.08 5.45 12.21
CA LEU A 230 -9.96 5.03 11.36
C LEU A 230 -9.67 3.52 11.46
N ALA A 231 -10.33 2.77 12.35
CA ALA A 231 -10.07 1.35 12.56
C ALA A 231 -10.70 0.49 11.46
N GLN A 232 -10.27 -0.77 11.35
CA GLN A 232 -10.82 -1.71 10.36
C GLN A 232 -12.31 -2.03 10.59
N THR A 233 -12.78 -1.91 11.82
CA THR A 233 -14.16 -2.18 12.22
C THR A 233 -14.61 -1.14 13.24
N ALA A 234 -15.90 -1.10 13.56
CA ALA A 234 -16.40 -0.22 14.60
C ALA A 234 -15.97 -0.69 16.01
N PRO A 235 -15.76 0.24 16.96
CA PRO A 235 -15.64 -0.10 18.38
C PRO A 235 -16.95 -0.63 18.96
N ASN A 236 -16.89 -1.25 20.13
CA ASN A 236 -18.06 -1.52 20.97
C ASN A 236 -18.44 -0.29 21.82
N GLU A 237 -19.51 -0.40 22.60
CA GLU A 237 -20.01 0.73 23.39
C GLU A 237 -19.06 1.13 24.53
N ALA A 238 -18.41 0.17 25.19
CA ALA A 238 -17.45 0.47 26.25
C ALA A 238 -16.21 1.20 25.72
N GLU A 239 -15.70 0.77 24.56
CA GLU A 239 -14.59 1.41 23.85
C GLU A 239 -14.95 2.85 23.43
N ARG A 240 -16.18 3.09 22.95
CA ARG A 240 -16.68 4.44 22.65
C ARG A 240 -16.81 5.31 23.89
N ALA A 241 -17.43 4.79 24.95
CA ALA A 241 -17.65 5.53 26.19
C ALA A 241 -16.32 5.97 26.83
N ALA A 242 -15.30 5.11 26.82
CA ALA A 242 -13.96 5.48 27.24
C ALA A 242 -13.35 6.57 26.33
N ALA A 243 -13.47 6.42 25.01
CA ALA A 243 -12.91 7.40 24.09
C ALA A 243 -13.54 8.80 24.26
N ARG A 244 -14.83 8.89 24.62
CA ARG A 244 -15.50 10.14 24.98
C ARG A 244 -14.91 10.83 26.20
N SER A 245 -14.36 10.08 27.16
CA SER A 245 -13.63 10.64 28.30
C SER A 245 -12.16 10.95 27.98
N GLY A 246 -11.77 10.83 26.71
CA GLY A 246 -10.40 11.10 26.25
C GLY A 246 -9.42 9.95 26.52
N THR A 247 -9.90 8.75 26.84
CA THR A 247 -9.03 7.61 27.18
C THR A 247 -9.39 6.37 26.36
N THR A 248 -8.41 5.58 25.96
CA THR A 248 -8.66 4.28 25.31
C THR A 248 -8.57 3.14 26.30
N LEU A 249 -9.42 2.12 26.13
CA LEU A 249 -9.32 0.90 26.90
C LEU A 249 -8.12 0.07 26.45
N LYS A 250 -7.74 -0.91 27.27
CA LYS A 250 -6.85 -1.98 26.81
C LYS A 250 -7.51 -2.67 25.61
N PRO A 251 -6.78 -2.90 24.50
CA PRO A 251 -7.32 -3.65 23.37
C PRO A 251 -7.84 -5.01 23.82
N ARG A 252 -9.00 -5.41 23.29
CA ARG A 252 -9.49 -6.79 23.38
C ARG A 252 -8.47 -7.77 22.80
N THR A 253 -8.57 -9.03 23.19
CA THR A 253 -7.78 -10.07 22.55
C THR A 253 -8.11 -10.14 21.05
N ALA A 254 -7.18 -10.67 20.25
CA ALA A 254 -7.40 -10.80 18.81
C ALA A 254 -8.66 -11.61 18.50
N GLU A 255 -8.98 -12.64 19.31
CA GLU A 255 -10.16 -13.47 19.10
C GLU A 255 -11.46 -12.74 19.44
N GLU A 256 -11.53 -12.03 20.57
CA GLU A 256 -12.70 -11.25 20.97
C GLU A 256 -13.00 -10.08 20.03
N ALA A 257 -11.98 -9.55 19.36
CA ALA A 257 -12.09 -8.42 18.44
C ALA A 257 -12.37 -8.82 16.99
N ARG A 258 -12.15 -10.09 16.64
CA ARG A 258 -12.23 -10.59 15.28
C ARG A 258 -13.67 -10.67 14.79
N LEU A 259 -13.92 -10.15 13.60
CA LEU A 259 -15.17 -10.42 12.90
C LEU A 259 -15.21 -11.86 12.38
N PRO A 260 -16.39 -12.50 12.35
CA PRO A 260 -16.51 -13.84 11.82
C PRO A 260 -16.06 -13.90 10.34
N PRO A 261 -15.46 -15.02 9.91
CA PRO A 261 -15.24 -15.34 8.51
C PRO A 261 -16.46 -15.04 7.62
N VAL A 262 -16.21 -14.51 6.43
CA VAL A 262 -17.26 -14.38 5.41
C VAL A 262 -17.51 -15.78 4.79
N PRO A 263 -18.76 -16.22 4.59
CA PRO A 263 -19.03 -17.48 3.91
C PRO A 263 -18.40 -17.54 2.52
N THR A 264 -17.81 -18.68 2.16
CA THR A 264 -17.18 -18.91 0.84
C THR A 264 -17.92 -20.00 0.07
N MET A 265 -17.88 -19.93 -1.26
CA MET A 265 -18.42 -20.97 -2.15
C MET A 265 -17.36 -22.05 -2.39
N PRO A 266 -17.71 -23.35 -2.52
CA PRO A 266 -16.75 -24.44 -2.67
C PRO A 266 -15.72 -24.29 -3.80
N ASP A 267 -16.11 -23.69 -4.92
CA ASP A 267 -15.25 -23.47 -6.09
C ASP A 267 -14.94 -21.97 -6.32
N GLY A 268 -15.08 -21.14 -5.28
CA GLY A 268 -14.91 -19.69 -5.34
C GLY A 268 -13.60 -19.19 -4.71
N PRO A 269 -13.37 -17.86 -4.67
CA PRO A 269 -12.25 -17.31 -3.90
C PRO A 269 -12.41 -17.64 -2.41
N HIS A 270 -11.41 -18.32 -1.84
CA HIS A 270 -11.41 -18.71 -0.42
C HIS A 270 -10.52 -17.84 0.48
N GLY A 271 -9.75 -16.93 -0.11
CA GLY A 271 -8.88 -16.02 0.64
C GLY A 271 -9.69 -15.09 1.55
N GLN A 272 -9.33 -15.01 2.82
CA GLN A 272 -10.00 -14.15 3.79
C GLN A 272 -9.02 -13.23 4.51
N PHE A 273 -9.47 -11.99 4.73
CA PHE A 273 -8.76 -11.03 5.55
C PHE A 273 -9.37 -11.01 6.95
N THR A 274 -8.53 -11.13 7.96
CA THR A 274 -8.96 -10.98 9.35
C THR A 274 -9.13 -9.49 9.64
N ARG A 275 -10.36 -9.06 9.91
CA ARG A 275 -10.68 -7.71 10.37
C ARG A 275 -11.03 -7.72 11.84
N LYS A 276 -10.57 -6.71 12.57
CA LYS A 276 -10.85 -6.53 13.99
C LYS A 276 -10.80 -5.08 14.40
N PHE A 277 -11.42 -4.78 15.52
CA PHE A 277 -11.22 -3.49 16.17
C PHE A 277 -9.93 -3.53 16.98
N ASP A 278 -9.01 -2.61 16.71
CA ASP A 278 -7.94 -2.22 17.61
C ASP A 278 -7.44 -0.81 17.28
N TYR A 279 -6.49 -0.32 18.08
CA TYR A 279 -5.93 1.03 17.94
C TYR A 279 -4.72 1.10 16.99
N THR A 280 -4.35 -0.01 16.33
CA THR A 280 -3.17 -0.12 15.45
C THR A 280 -3.56 -0.24 13.98
N HIS A 281 -4.37 -1.22 13.63
CA HIS A 281 -4.76 -1.51 12.25
C HIS A 281 -5.82 -0.54 11.75
N ILE A 282 -5.60 -0.03 10.55
CA ILE A 282 -6.46 0.99 9.95
C ILE A 282 -7.37 0.37 8.89
N GLY A 283 -8.63 0.81 8.89
CA GLY A 283 -9.60 0.50 7.83
C GLY A 283 -9.48 1.50 6.68
N ASP A 284 -10.41 1.44 5.72
CA ASP A 284 -10.35 2.26 4.50
C ASP A 284 -10.25 3.76 4.81
N ALA A 285 -11.08 4.28 5.71
CA ALA A 285 -11.02 5.69 6.13
C ALA A 285 -9.68 6.08 6.77
N GLY A 286 -9.09 5.19 7.56
CA GLY A 286 -7.74 5.39 8.09
C GLY A 286 -6.69 5.32 6.98
N ALA A 287 -6.78 4.35 6.08
CA ALA A 287 -5.84 4.20 4.99
C ALA A 287 -5.80 5.45 4.08
N GLU A 288 -6.95 6.08 3.80
CA GLU A 288 -7.03 7.39 3.10
C GLU A 288 -6.23 8.48 3.84
N VAL A 289 -6.48 8.67 5.14
CA VAL A 289 -5.81 9.71 5.93
C VAL A 289 -4.30 9.51 5.94
N PHE A 290 -3.84 8.29 6.24
CA PHE A 290 -2.41 8.02 6.39
C PHE A 290 -1.70 7.97 5.02
N ALA A 291 -2.36 7.51 3.95
CA ALA A 291 -1.81 7.55 2.60
C ALA A 291 -1.60 8.99 2.12
N ALA A 292 -2.55 9.89 2.39
CA ALA A 292 -2.42 11.31 2.06
C ALA A 292 -1.25 11.98 2.81
N LEU A 293 -1.07 11.65 4.10
CA LEU A 293 0.10 12.10 4.87
C LEU A 293 1.41 11.64 4.24
N VAL A 294 1.49 10.34 3.87
CA VAL A 294 2.68 9.79 3.20
C VAL A 294 2.91 10.47 1.85
N ALA A 295 1.88 10.66 1.02
CA ALA A 295 2.00 11.29 -0.29
C ALA A 295 2.59 12.71 -0.18
N ARG A 296 2.02 13.52 0.73
CA ARG A 296 2.52 14.86 1.03
C ARG A 296 3.97 14.85 1.50
N ASP A 297 4.31 13.97 2.44
CA ASP A 297 5.62 13.96 3.08
C ASP A 297 6.69 13.35 2.15
N LEU A 298 6.34 12.34 1.36
CA LEU A 298 7.19 11.74 0.33
C LEU A 298 7.53 12.74 -0.78
N ALA A 299 6.55 13.51 -1.27
CA ALA A 299 6.79 14.55 -2.25
C ALA A 299 7.78 15.63 -1.74
N ARG A 300 7.82 15.89 -0.42
CA ARG A 300 8.82 16.78 0.18
C ARG A 300 10.19 16.11 0.26
N ALA A 301 10.24 14.89 0.77
CA ALA A 301 11.46 14.13 1.02
C ALA A 301 12.18 13.68 -0.26
N VAL A 302 11.44 13.45 -1.35
CA VAL A 302 11.96 12.95 -2.62
C VAL A 302 11.44 13.83 -3.77
N PRO A 303 12.12 14.96 -4.06
CA PRO A 303 11.67 15.93 -5.07
C PRO A 303 11.43 15.32 -6.46
N ASP A 304 12.21 14.31 -6.85
CA ASP A 304 12.09 13.63 -8.15
C ASP A 304 10.73 12.94 -8.35
N LEU A 305 10.07 12.54 -7.25
CA LEU A 305 8.76 11.91 -7.29
C LEU A 305 7.59 12.92 -7.27
N ARG A 306 7.82 14.22 -7.07
CA ARG A 306 6.74 15.23 -6.96
C ARG A 306 5.80 15.23 -8.16
N SER A 307 6.37 15.07 -9.36
CA SER A 307 5.58 15.03 -10.60
C SER A 307 4.80 13.73 -10.80
N GLN A 308 5.07 12.71 -9.99
CA GLN A 308 4.53 11.36 -10.06
C GLN A 308 3.53 11.03 -8.95
N ILE A 309 3.50 11.85 -7.90
CA ILE A 309 2.61 11.71 -6.73
C ILE A 309 1.45 12.70 -6.85
N ALA A 310 0.24 12.25 -6.52
CA ALA A 310 -0.96 13.07 -6.43
C ALA A 310 -1.23 13.47 -4.97
N PRO A 311 -1.77 14.69 -4.73
CA PRO A 311 -2.12 15.14 -3.40
C PRO A 311 -3.19 14.26 -2.73
#